data_AF-A0A953G176-F1
#
_entry.id   AF-A0A953G176-F1
#
_cell.length_a   1.000
_cell.length_b   1.000
_cell.length_c   1.000
_cell.angle_alpha   90.00
_cell.angle_beta   90.00
_cell.angle_gamma   90.00
#
_symmetry.space_group_name_H-M   'P 1'
#
loop_
_entity.id
_entity.type
_entity.pdbx_description
1 polymer ?
#
loop_
_entity_poly.entity_id
_entity_poly.type
_entity_poly.pdbx_seq_one_letter_code
_entity_poly.pdbx_strand_id
1 'polypeptide(L)'
;MGNRDRIYEILAGDVEYDSPVIDRSALEKIASQAMPTVHPSKTETFGPLVILFAGLAYVVKGPLTGDIESLLPFVIVITMLLWAYRCVKMRRHVVERLEGTVEKCIEELQSQDQYLRRYMQGLDQRTSKYFHCVTNTKVTTYFVLMQISTGIERRLSEVQALLARRTTDSFFAAYSKLQGSLVFTDGVDPRSGQTHMLPLARLSKTVPLLIENLEGGLKELEEEISVAKSQYTDQPES
;
A
#
# COMPACT_ATOMS: atom_id res chain seq x y z
N MET A 1 -29.95 6.98 13.44
CA MET A 1 -29.20 7.01 12.16
C MET A 1 -29.17 5.59 11.63
N GLY A 2 -29.43 5.38 10.34
CA GLY A 2 -29.50 4.03 9.78
C GLY A 2 -28.11 3.47 9.52
N ASN A 3 -27.92 2.15 9.67
CA ASN A 3 -26.66 1.45 9.38
C ASN A 3 -26.10 1.72 7.95
N ARG A 4 -26.93 2.23 7.03
CA ARG A 4 -26.54 2.58 5.65
C ARG A 4 -25.66 3.81 5.59
N ASP A 5 -25.94 4.81 6.41
CA ASP A 5 -25.17 6.07 6.45
C ASP A 5 -23.78 5.81 7.06
N ARG A 6 -23.71 4.92 8.06
CA ARG A 6 -22.47 4.55 8.75
C ARG A 6 -21.43 3.89 7.83
N ILE A 7 -21.84 3.07 6.85
CA ILE A 7 -20.88 2.48 5.89
C ILE A 7 -20.17 3.59 5.11
N TYR A 8 -20.92 4.56 4.59
CA TYR A 8 -20.35 5.65 3.80
C TYR A 8 -19.49 6.57 4.64
N GLU A 9 -19.86 6.81 5.90
CA GLU A 9 -19.01 7.55 6.86
C GLU A 9 -17.68 6.80 7.14
N ILE A 10 -17.71 5.48 7.30
CA ILE A 10 -16.50 4.65 7.47
C ILE A 10 -15.62 4.71 6.21
N LEU A 11 -16.23 4.69 5.02
CA LEU A 11 -15.52 4.70 3.74
C LEU A 11 -14.97 6.08 3.36
N ALA A 12 -15.74 7.14 3.59
CA ALA A 12 -15.27 8.53 3.50
C ALA A 12 -14.19 8.79 4.56
N GLY A 13 -14.31 8.08 5.67
CA GLY A 13 -13.33 8.07 6.73
C GLY A 13 -13.52 9.16 7.77
N ASP A 14 -14.77 9.56 7.95
CA ASP A 14 -15.24 10.51 8.95
C ASP A 14 -15.41 9.84 10.33
N VAL A 15 -15.13 8.53 10.41
CA VAL A 15 -15.14 7.75 11.65
C VAL A 15 -13.71 7.54 12.13
N GLU A 16 -13.35 8.18 13.24
CA GLU A 16 -12.07 7.96 13.91
C GLU A 16 -12.08 6.63 14.66
N TYR A 17 -11.09 5.78 14.39
CA TYR A 17 -10.84 4.55 15.14
C TYR A 17 -9.62 4.77 16.03
N ASP A 18 -9.86 4.97 17.31
CA ASP A 18 -8.82 5.07 18.34
C ASP A 18 -8.20 3.69 18.60
N SER A 19 -7.29 3.25 17.72
CA SER A 19 -6.49 2.06 17.98
C SER A 19 -4.99 2.36 18.01
N PRO A 20 -4.31 2.11 19.15
CA PRO A 20 -2.87 2.34 19.29
C PRO A 20 -2.00 1.39 18.44
N VAL A 21 -2.61 0.41 17.77
CA VAL A 21 -1.91 -0.51 16.85
C VAL A 21 -1.54 0.19 15.53
N ILE A 22 -2.25 1.27 15.17
CA ILE A 22 -2.16 1.88 13.84
C ILE A 22 -0.91 2.77 13.69
N ASP A 23 -0.32 3.26 14.79
CA ASP A 23 0.91 4.07 14.80
C ASP A 23 2.15 3.40 14.18
N ARG A 24 2.06 2.13 13.74
CA ARG A 24 3.16 1.34 13.17
C ARG A 24 2.91 0.82 11.75
N SER A 25 1.85 1.24 11.06
CA SER A 25 1.55 0.77 9.68
C SER A 25 2.67 1.16 8.71
N ALA A 26 3.23 0.18 7.99
CA ALA A 26 4.18 0.40 6.92
C ALA A 26 3.50 1.09 5.71
N LEU A 27 2.22 0.78 5.47
CA LEU A 27 1.39 1.43 4.45
C LEU A 27 1.09 2.90 4.77
N GLU A 28 0.91 3.27 6.03
CA GLU A 28 0.77 4.68 6.43
C GLU A 28 2.10 5.43 6.32
N LYS A 29 3.19 4.76 6.69
CA LYS A 29 4.54 5.31 6.55
C LYS A 29 4.93 5.55 5.09
N ILE A 30 4.62 4.63 4.18
CA ILE A 30 4.91 4.81 2.76
C ILE A 30 4.03 5.91 2.15
N ALA A 31 2.78 6.06 2.57
CA ALA A 31 1.88 7.11 2.07
C ALA A 31 2.29 8.53 2.53
N SER A 32 2.87 8.66 3.72
CA SER A 32 3.35 9.94 4.26
C SER A 32 4.75 10.34 3.79
N GLN A 33 5.49 9.42 3.17
CA GLN A 33 6.84 9.67 2.68
C GLN A 33 6.86 10.06 1.21
N ALA A 34 7.65 11.10 0.88
CA ALA A 34 7.98 11.38 -0.51
C ALA A 34 8.77 10.20 -1.10
N MET A 35 8.49 9.87 -2.36
CA MET A 35 9.21 8.81 -3.07
C MET A 35 10.74 9.09 -3.01
N PRO A 36 11.56 8.14 -2.54
CA PRO A 36 12.98 8.40 -2.33
C PRO A 36 13.66 8.63 -3.68
N THR A 37 14.16 9.84 -3.94
CA THR A 37 14.78 10.17 -5.23
C THR A 37 16.23 9.71 -5.29
N VAL A 38 16.66 9.21 -6.46
CA VAL A 38 18.08 8.99 -6.78
C VAL A 38 18.62 10.28 -7.41
N HIS A 39 18.60 11.39 -6.68
CA HIS A 39 19.31 12.58 -7.15
C HIS A 39 20.73 12.55 -6.60
N PRO A 40 21.77 12.49 -7.47
CA PRO A 40 23.11 12.85 -7.01
C PRO A 40 23.04 14.29 -6.50
N SER A 41 23.57 14.55 -5.31
CA SER A 41 23.60 15.91 -4.77
C SER A 41 24.35 16.85 -5.73
N LYS A 42 24.08 18.16 -5.69
CA LYS A 42 24.78 19.15 -6.55
C LYS A 42 26.30 19.03 -6.38
N THR A 43 26.77 18.80 -5.17
CA THR A 43 28.18 18.53 -4.86
C THR A 43 28.75 17.28 -5.54
N GLU A 44 27.92 16.30 -5.85
CA GLU A 44 28.33 15.04 -6.48
C GLU A 44 28.25 15.09 -8.01
N THR A 45 27.36 15.89 -8.59
CA THR A 45 27.28 16.12 -10.05
C THR A 45 28.42 17.00 -10.56
N PHE A 46 28.86 17.98 -9.77
CA PHE A 46 29.95 18.87 -10.15
C PHE A 46 31.34 18.35 -9.77
N GLY A 47 31.47 17.37 -8.88
CA GLY A 47 32.78 16.82 -8.46
C GLY A 47 33.68 16.36 -9.63
N PRO A 48 33.18 15.52 -10.55
CA PRO A 48 33.95 15.09 -11.72
C PRO A 48 34.32 16.26 -12.64
N LEU A 49 33.41 17.21 -12.80
CA LEU A 49 33.62 18.43 -13.59
C LEU A 49 34.72 19.30 -12.97
N VAL A 50 34.72 19.50 -11.65
CA VAL A 50 35.75 20.28 -10.95
C VAL A 50 37.11 19.61 -11.05
N ILE A 51 37.19 18.27 -10.95
CA ILE A 51 38.44 17.51 -11.14
C ILE A 51 38.91 17.60 -12.60
N LEU A 52 38.00 17.50 -13.57
CA LEU A 52 38.30 17.65 -14.99
C LEU A 52 38.80 19.06 -15.31
N PHE A 53 38.15 20.09 -14.77
CA PHE A 53 38.55 21.50 -14.92
C PHE A 53 39.87 21.81 -14.22
N ALA A 54 40.12 21.23 -13.04
CA ALA A 54 41.41 21.36 -12.34
C ALA A 54 42.54 20.66 -13.13
N GLY A 55 42.27 19.49 -13.71
CA GLY A 55 43.19 18.79 -14.60
C GLY A 55 43.49 19.59 -15.87
N LEU A 56 42.46 20.15 -16.53
CA LEU A 56 42.60 21.02 -17.70
C LEU A 56 43.36 22.32 -17.38
N ALA A 57 43.06 22.97 -16.24
CA ALA A 57 43.76 24.17 -15.81
C ALA A 57 45.25 23.92 -15.51
N TYR A 58 45.58 22.73 -15.01
CA TYR A 58 46.96 22.30 -14.81
C TYR A 58 47.69 22.04 -16.13
N VAL A 59 47.07 21.34 -17.10
CA VAL A 59 47.63 21.11 -18.44
C VAL A 59 47.87 22.43 -19.19
N VAL A 60 46.94 23.39 -19.09
CA VAL A 60 47.06 24.70 -19.77
C VAL A 60 48.12 25.60 -19.12
N LYS A 61 48.42 25.45 -17.82
CA LYS A 61 49.46 26.21 -17.10
C LYS A 61 50.80 25.46 -16.93
N GLY A 62 50.89 24.22 -17.43
CA GLY A 62 51.87 23.24 -17.01
C GLY A 62 53.17 23.07 -17.82
N PRO A 63 53.66 23.94 -18.73
CA PRO A 63 54.92 23.65 -19.41
C PRO A 63 56.17 24.00 -18.56
N LEU A 64 56.06 24.16 -17.24
CA LEU A 64 57.18 24.59 -16.38
C LEU A 64 57.73 23.53 -15.42
N THR A 65 57.17 22.31 -15.36
CA THR A 65 57.66 21.24 -14.47
C THR A 65 57.59 19.88 -15.17
N GLY A 66 58.67 19.52 -15.87
CA GLY A 66 58.75 18.44 -16.85
C GLY A 66 58.73 16.98 -16.35
N ASP A 67 58.26 16.69 -15.13
CA ASP A 67 58.25 15.31 -14.59
C ASP A 67 56.90 14.83 -14.04
N ILE A 68 55.85 15.66 -14.04
CA ILE A 68 54.53 15.35 -13.44
C ILE A 68 53.46 14.96 -14.49
N GLU A 69 53.74 15.14 -15.78
CA GLU A 69 52.79 14.93 -16.88
C GLU A 69 52.27 13.48 -16.99
N SER A 70 53.01 12.48 -16.49
CA SER A 70 52.63 11.07 -16.60
C SER A 70 51.61 10.59 -15.55
N LEU A 71 51.47 11.29 -14.41
CA LEU A 71 50.65 10.85 -13.27
C LEU A 71 49.25 11.45 -13.25
N LEU A 72 49.06 12.64 -13.81
CA LEU A 72 47.77 13.33 -13.87
C LEU A 72 46.63 12.49 -14.51
N PRO A 73 46.81 11.83 -15.68
CA PRO A 73 45.77 11.00 -16.26
C PRO A 73 45.40 9.81 -15.34
N PHE A 74 46.37 9.25 -14.63
CA PHE A 74 46.14 8.15 -13.68
C PHE A 74 45.30 8.62 -12.48
N VAL A 75 45.58 9.81 -11.94
CA VAL A 75 44.78 10.41 -10.86
C VAL A 75 43.35 10.70 -11.32
N ILE A 76 43.16 11.24 -12.53
CA ILE A 76 41.81 11.50 -13.09
C ILE A 76 41.03 10.19 -13.22
N VAL A 77 41.64 9.14 -13.78
CA VAL A 77 41.00 7.83 -13.95
C VAL A 77 40.64 7.22 -12.59
N ILE A 78 41.56 7.23 -11.61
CA ILE A 78 41.27 6.74 -10.25
C ILE A 78 40.10 7.50 -9.63
N THR A 79 40.08 8.82 -9.77
CA THR A 79 39.03 9.64 -9.15
C THR A 79 37.68 9.42 -9.82
N MET A 80 37.65 9.25 -11.15
CA MET A 80 36.45 8.86 -11.90
C MET A 80 35.94 7.48 -11.50
N LEU A 81 36.83 6.50 -11.30
CA LEU A 81 36.47 5.16 -10.85
C LEU A 81 35.93 5.16 -9.40
N LEU A 82 36.56 5.90 -8.49
CA LEU A 82 36.06 6.08 -7.12
C LEU A 82 34.69 6.75 -7.10
N TRP A 83 34.47 7.72 -7.98
CA TRP A 83 33.18 8.38 -8.13
C TRP A 83 32.12 7.43 -8.69
N ALA A 84 32.42 6.70 -9.76
CA ALA A 84 31.53 5.68 -10.31
C ALA A 84 31.17 4.62 -9.28
N TYR A 85 32.15 4.13 -8.50
CA TYR A 85 31.93 3.20 -7.40
C TYR A 85 31.00 3.79 -6.33
N ARG A 86 31.21 5.05 -5.93
CA ARG A 86 30.36 5.73 -4.95
C ARG A 86 28.93 5.90 -5.45
N CYS A 87 28.73 6.25 -6.72
CA CYS A 87 27.41 6.34 -7.35
C CYS A 87 26.70 4.99 -7.37
N VAL A 88 27.41 3.91 -7.72
CA VAL A 88 26.86 2.54 -7.70
C VAL A 88 26.48 2.14 -6.27
N LYS A 89 27.34 2.43 -5.28
CA LYS A 89 27.08 2.13 -3.86
C LYS A 89 25.86 2.87 -3.32
N MET A 90 25.69 4.15 -3.67
CA MET A 90 24.49 4.91 -3.28
C MET A 90 23.22 4.35 -3.91
N ARG A 91 23.24 4.04 -5.22
CA ARG A 91 22.10 3.41 -5.89
C ARG A 91 21.70 2.11 -5.21
N ARG A 92 22.69 1.28 -4.87
CA ARG A 92 22.46 0.01 -4.16
C ARG A 92 21.78 0.22 -2.81
N HIS A 93 22.25 1.16 -1.99
CA HIS A 93 21.62 1.44 -0.69
C HIS A 93 20.20 1.99 -0.81
N VAL A 94 19.91 2.81 -1.83
CA VAL A 94 18.53 3.29 -2.08
C VAL A 94 17.62 2.12 -2.47
N VAL A 95 18.10 1.23 -3.35
CA VAL A 95 17.35 0.03 -3.76
C VAL A 95 17.12 -0.91 -2.57
N GLU A 96 18.15 -1.21 -1.76
CA GLU A 96 18.03 -2.05 -0.57
C GLU A 96 17.01 -1.48 0.45
N ARG A 97 17.01 -0.15 0.64
CA ARG A 97 16.02 0.51 1.51
C ARG A 97 14.61 0.45 0.92
N LEU A 98 14.46 0.65 -0.38
CA LEU A 98 13.18 0.57 -1.08
C LEU A 98 12.60 -0.84 -0.97
N GLU A 99 13.40 -1.86 -1.28
CA GLU A 99 13.06 -3.27 -1.17
C GLU A 99 12.58 -3.61 0.23
N GLY A 100 13.37 -3.32 1.27
CA GLY A 100 12.96 -3.59 2.64
C GLY A 100 11.74 -2.79 3.13
N THR A 101 11.40 -1.67 2.47
CA THR A 101 10.16 -0.93 2.77
C THR A 101 8.95 -1.58 2.09
N VAL A 102 9.12 -1.96 0.82
CA VAL A 102 8.09 -2.64 0.02
C VAL A 102 7.75 -3.99 0.63
N GLU A 103 8.74 -4.77 1.06
CA GLU A 103 8.54 -6.07 1.73
C GLU A 103 7.67 -5.95 2.97
N LYS A 104 7.94 -4.98 3.85
CA LYS A 104 7.09 -4.73 5.04
C LYS A 104 5.65 -4.39 4.69
N CYS A 105 5.44 -3.61 3.63
CA CYS A 105 4.10 -3.29 3.15
C CYS A 105 3.39 -4.53 2.59
N ILE A 106 4.12 -5.41 1.91
CA ILE A 106 3.60 -6.70 1.41
C ILE A 106 3.19 -7.59 2.58
N GLU A 107 4.04 -7.73 3.60
CA GLU A 107 3.73 -8.49 4.82
C GLU A 107 2.47 -7.98 5.50
N GLU A 108 2.33 -6.65 5.63
CA GLU A 108 1.12 -6.02 6.19
C GLU A 108 -0.12 -6.31 5.34
N LEU A 109 -0.05 -6.14 4.02
CA LEU A 109 -1.16 -6.45 3.11
C LEU A 109 -1.55 -7.93 3.14
N GLN A 110 -0.57 -8.84 3.20
CA GLN A 110 -0.81 -10.28 3.32
C GLN A 110 -1.47 -10.63 4.65
N SER A 111 -1.05 -10.01 5.75
CA SER A 111 -1.68 -10.19 7.05
C SER A 111 -3.14 -9.74 7.05
N GLN A 112 -3.44 -8.58 6.45
CA GLN A 112 -4.80 -8.07 6.29
C GLN A 112 -5.67 -8.98 5.42
N ASP A 113 -5.15 -9.45 4.28
CA ASP A 113 -5.87 -10.38 3.40
C ASP A 113 -6.16 -11.71 4.09
N GLN A 114 -5.18 -12.28 4.81
CA GLN A 114 -5.37 -13.51 5.57
C GLN A 114 -6.42 -13.35 6.67
N TYR A 115 -6.39 -12.22 7.40
CA TYR A 115 -7.38 -11.92 8.42
C TYR A 115 -8.78 -11.84 7.80
N LEU A 116 -8.91 -11.08 6.71
CA LEU A 116 -10.17 -10.89 6.02
C LEU A 116 -10.72 -12.20 5.46
N ARG A 117 -9.90 -13.03 4.80
CA ARG A 117 -10.34 -14.34 4.30
C ARG A 117 -10.84 -15.27 5.40
N ARG A 118 -10.12 -15.35 6.52
CA ARG A 118 -10.54 -16.19 7.66
C ARG A 118 -11.87 -15.72 8.22
N TYR A 119 -12.05 -14.41 8.34
CA TYR A 119 -13.30 -13.81 8.77
C TYR A 119 -14.44 -14.15 7.78
N MET A 120 -14.23 -13.92 6.49
CA MET A 120 -15.22 -14.18 5.43
C MET A 120 -15.61 -15.66 5.34
N GLN A 121 -14.66 -16.59 5.49
CA GLN A 121 -14.97 -18.03 5.55
C GLN A 121 -15.86 -18.40 6.75
N GLY A 122 -15.60 -17.84 7.93
CA GLY A 122 -16.44 -18.03 9.10
C GLY A 122 -17.82 -17.39 8.93
N LEU A 123 -17.86 -16.25 8.24
CA LEU A 123 -19.08 -15.55 7.91
C LEU A 123 -19.95 -16.37 6.96
N ASP A 124 -19.41 -16.87 5.84
CA ASP A 124 -20.13 -17.68 4.85
C ASP A 124 -20.82 -18.91 5.49
N GLN A 125 -20.19 -19.51 6.50
CA GLN A 125 -20.79 -20.60 7.29
C GLN A 125 -22.01 -20.12 8.08
N ARG A 126 -21.92 -18.97 8.76
CA ARG A 126 -23.02 -18.36 9.53
C ARG A 126 -24.15 -17.82 8.64
N THR A 127 -23.80 -17.21 7.51
CA THR A 127 -24.72 -16.46 6.65
C THR A 127 -25.44 -17.31 5.62
N SER A 128 -24.96 -18.51 5.29
CA SER A 128 -25.66 -19.50 4.44
C SER A 128 -27.10 -19.78 4.89
N LYS A 129 -27.39 -19.55 6.18
CA LYS A 129 -28.69 -19.76 6.81
C LYS A 129 -29.63 -18.55 6.74
N TYR A 130 -29.13 -17.35 6.45
CA TYR A 130 -29.86 -16.09 6.66
C TYR A 130 -29.83 -15.12 5.47
N PHE A 131 -29.03 -15.35 4.43
CA PHE A 131 -28.80 -14.36 3.36
C PHE A 131 -30.04 -13.96 2.55
N HIS A 132 -31.07 -14.81 2.52
CA HIS A 132 -32.34 -14.52 1.87
C HIS A 132 -33.16 -13.42 2.59
N CYS A 133 -32.82 -13.09 3.84
CA CYS A 133 -33.53 -12.13 4.68
C CYS A 133 -32.74 -10.83 4.95
N VAL A 134 -31.55 -10.68 4.36
CA VAL A 134 -30.61 -9.63 4.75
C VAL A 134 -30.97 -8.31 4.07
N THR A 135 -31.12 -7.24 4.86
CA THR A 135 -31.34 -5.88 4.36
C THR A 135 -30.18 -5.40 3.49
N ASN A 136 -30.47 -4.57 2.49
CA ASN A 136 -29.51 -4.06 1.48
C ASN A 136 -28.16 -3.64 2.08
N THR A 137 -28.17 -2.98 3.23
CA THR A 137 -26.99 -2.45 3.90
C THR A 137 -25.95 -3.50 4.30
N LYS A 138 -26.38 -4.64 4.86
CA LYS A 138 -25.45 -5.66 5.37
C LYS A 138 -24.86 -6.48 4.20
N VAL A 139 -25.67 -6.69 3.16
CA VAL A 139 -25.25 -7.22 1.86
C VAL A 139 -24.20 -6.29 1.22
N THR A 140 -24.41 -4.97 1.25
CA THR A 140 -23.43 -3.99 0.76
C THR A 140 -22.10 -4.08 1.53
N THR A 141 -22.11 -4.12 2.86
CA THR A 141 -20.86 -4.24 3.65
C THR A 141 -20.08 -5.51 3.29
N TYR A 142 -20.79 -6.64 3.17
CA TYR A 142 -20.19 -7.91 2.74
C TYR A 142 -19.54 -7.81 1.36
N PHE A 143 -20.25 -7.24 0.37
CA PHE A 143 -19.71 -7.07 -0.98
C PHE A 143 -18.53 -6.11 -1.02
N VAL A 144 -18.53 -5.04 -0.21
CA VAL A 144 -17.39 -4.13 -0.09
C VAL A 144 -16.19 -4.87 0.49
N LEU A 145 -16.36 -5.66 1.56
CA LEU A 145 -15.29 -6.47 2.15
C LEU A 145 -14.72 -7.49 1.14
N MET A 146 -15.58 -8.15 0.35
CA MET A 146 -15.14 -9.03 -0.75
C MET A 146 -14.29 -8.28 -1.78
N GLN A 147 -14.77 -7.12 -2.24
CA GLN A 147 -14.04 -6.29 -3.21
C GLN A 147 -12.70 -5.80 -2.65
N ILE A 148 -12.63 -5.48 -1.36
CA ILE A 148 -11.38 -5.14 -0.67
C ILE A 148 -10.41 -6.33 -0.71
N SER A 149 -10.85 -7.54 -0.35
CA SER A 149 -9.98 -8.73 -0.40
C SER A 149 -9.44 -8.99 -1.81
N THR A 150 -10.30 -9.00 -2.83
CA THR A 150 -9.87 -9.15 -4.24
C THR A 150 -8.95 -8.01 -4.68
N GLY A 151 -9.20 -6.78 -4.20
CA GLY A 151 -8.34 -5.63 -4.44
C GLY A 151 -6.94 -5.80 -3.84
N ILE A 152 -6.85 -6.32 -2.61
CA ILE A 152 -5.57 -6.64 -1.95
C ILE A 152 -4.83 -7.73 -2.71
N GLU A 153 -5.50 -8.84 -3.07
CA GLU A 153 -4.91 -9.92 -3.86
C GLU A 153 -4.30 -9.41 -5.18
N ARG A 154 -5.08 -8.62 -5.92
CA ARG A 154 -4.63 -8.03 -7.18
C ARG A 154 -3.43 -7.12 -6.96
N ARG A 155 -3.48 -6.27 -5.92
CA ARG A 155 -2.37 -5.34 -5.62
C ARG A 155 -1.10 -6.10 -5.23
N LEU A 156 -1.21 -7.15 -4.42
CA LEU A 156 -0.10 -8.04 -4.07
C LEU A 156 0.51 -8.68 -5.31
N SER A 157 -0.32 -9.21 -6.21
CA SER A 157 0.16 -9.80 -7.48
C SER A 157 0.89 -8.78 -8.36
N GLU A 158 0.34 -7.56 -8.52
CA GLU A 158 0.97 -6.47 -9.28
C GLU A 158 2.35 -6.09 -8.69
N VAL A 159 2.43 -5.95 -7.36
CA VAL A 159 3.67 -5.59 -6.67
C VAL A 159 4.71 -6.71 -6.75
N GLN A 160 4.32 -7.97 -6.55
CA GLN A 160 5.23 -9.12 -6.66
C GLN A 160 5.78 -9.28 -8.08
N ALA A 161 4.96 -9.05 -9.11
CA ALA A 161 5.40 -9.07 -10.50
C ALA A 161 6.44 -7.97 -10.81
N LEU A 162 6.32 -6.80 -10.17
CA LEU A 162 7.31 -5.72 -10.28
C LEU A 162 8.60 -6.06 -9.54
N LEU A 163 8.52 -6.64 -8.34
CA LEU A 163 9.69 -7.06 -7.57
C LEU A 163 10.50 -8.16 -8.29
N ALA A 164 9.84 -9.08 -8.99
CA ALA A 164 10.50 -10.15 -9.73
C ALA A 164 11.48 -9.63 -10.80
N ARG A 165 11.28 -8.40 -11.31
CA ARG A 165 12.15 -7.77 -12.32
C ARG A 165 13.48 -7.27 -11.76
N ARG A 166 13.55 -7.02 -10.44
CA ARG A 166 14.75 -6.56 -9.71
C ARG A 166 15.46 -5.34 -10.35
N THR A 167 14.71 -4.42 -10.94
CA THR A 167 15.26 -3.17 -11.48
C THR A 167 14.86 -1.99 -10.60
N THR A 168 15.70 -0.94 -10.58
CA THR A 168 15.38 0.28 -9.82
C THR A 168 14.00 0.84 -10.18
N ASP A 169 13.66 0.89 -11.47
CA ASP A 169 12.36 1.38 -11.93
C ASP A 169 11.21 0.48 -11.47
N SER A 170 11.43 -0.84 -11.38
CA SER A 170 10.39 -1.75 -10.91
C SER A 170 10.14 -1.62 -9.40
N PHE A 171 11.18 -1.35 -8.60
CA PHE A 171 11.02 -1.02 -7.18
C PHE A 171 10.28 0.31 -6.99
N PHE A 172 10.57 1.32 -7.81
CA PHE A 172 9.81 2.59 -7.78
C PHE A 172 8.35 2.39 -8.17
N ALA A 173 8.07 1.63 -9.23
CA ALA A 173 6.71 1.30 -9.61
C ALA A 173 5.96 0.54 -8.50
N ALA A 174 6.63 -0.42 -7.84
CA ALA A 174 6.07 -1.16 -6.70
C ALA A 174 5.74 -0.23 -5.52
N TYR A 175 6.65 0.67 -5.18
CA TYR A 175 6.47 1.69 -4.15
C TYR A 175 5.25 2.58 -4.46
N SER A 176 5.15 3.10 -5.69
CA SER A 176 4.02 3.92 -6.13
C SER A 176 2.68 3.17 -6.06
N LYS A 177 2.67 1.88 -6.41
CA LYS A 177 1.46 1.04 -6.30
C LYS A 177 0.99 0.88 -4.86
N LEU A 178 1.90 0.81 -3.90
CA LEU A 178 1.61 0.70 -2.47
C LEU A 178 1.15 2.01 -1.83
N GLN A 179 1.53 3.17 -2.40
CA GLN A 179 0.96 4.47 -2.03
C GLN A 179 -0.46 4.70 -2.58
N GLY A 180 -0.92 3.83 -3.47
CA GLY A 180 -2.21 3.97 -4.14
C GLY A 180 -3.42 3.68 -3.26
N SER A 181 -4.56 3.56 -3.94
CA SER A 181 -5.84 3.19 -3.33
C SER A 181 -6.40 1.91 -3.96
N LEU A 182 -7.32 1.26 -3.25
CA LEU A 182 -8.25 0.30 -3.82
C LEU A 182 -9.48 1.05 -4.32
N VAL A 183 -10.03 0.57 -5.43
CA VAL A 183 -11.23 1.13 -6.05
C VAL A 183 -12.28 0.04 -6.04
N PHE A 184 -13.48 0.36 -5.57
CA PHE A 184 -14.59 -0.58 -5.47
C PHE A 184 -15.91 0.14 -5.71
N THR A 185 -16.96 -0.62 -5.99
CA THR A 185 -18.30 -0.09 -6.29
C THR A 185 -19.31 -0.55 -5.24
N ASP A 186 -20.17 0.36 -4.77
CA ASP A 186 -21.24 0.05 -3.80
C ASP A 186 -22.47 -0.61 -4.46
N GLY A 187 -22.24 -1.72 -5.13
CA GLY A 187 -23.32 -2.46 -5.78
C GLY A 187 -22.87 -3.85 -6.21
N VAL A 188 -23.84 -4.75 -6.33
CA VAL A 188 -23.61 -6.09 -6.92
C VAL A 188 -23.27 -5.98 -8.41
N ASP A 189 -23.84 -4.97 -9.09
CA ASP A 189 -23.51 -4.64 -10.48
C ASP A 189 -22.53 -3.45 -10.55
N PRO A 190 -21.31 -3.65 -11.08
CA PRO A 190 -20.30 -2.60 -11.22
C PRO A 190 -20.75 -1.38 -12.05
N ARG A 191 -21.83 -1.50 -12.84
CA ARG A 191 -22.32 -0.43 -13.71
C ARG A 191 -23.39 0.45 -13.07
N SER A 192 -23.96 0.04 -11.94
CA SER A 192 -25.07 0.75 -11.28
C SER A 192 -24.69 1.37 -9.93
N GLY A 193 -23.56 0.98 -9.35
CA GLY A 193 -23.04 1.55 -8.09
C GLY A 193 -22.18 2.81 -8.28
N GLN A 194 -22.10 3.60 -7.22
CA GLN A 194 -21.07 4.63 -7.04
C GLN A 194 -19.71 3.98 -6.77
N THR A 195 -18.67 4.61 -7.31
CA THR A 195 -17.29 4.16 -7.14
C THR A 195 -16.67 4.87 -5.94
N HIS A 196 -16.01 4.10 -5.09
CA HIS A 196 -15.34 4.56 -3.88
C HIS A 196 -13.85 4.24 -3.96
N MET A 197 -13.03 5.11 -3.34
CA MET A 197 -11.59 4.94 -3.27
C MET A 197 -11.14 4.82 -1.81
N LEU A 198 -10.49 3.71 -1.48
CA LEU A 198 -9.91 3.47 -0.16
C LEU A 198 -8.38 3.47 -0.25
N PRO A 199 -7.70 4.49 0.31
CA PRO A 199 -6.24 4.50 0.39
C PRO A 199 -5.72 3.25 1.11
N LEU A 200 -4.68 2.61 0.57
CA LEU A 200 -4.10 1.40 1.18
C LEU A 200 -3.62 1.66 2.61
N ALA A 201 -3.11 2.86 2.88
CA ALA A 201 -2.73 3.34 4.20
C ALA A 201 -3.86 3.26 5.26
N ARG A 202 -5.13 3.25 4.83
CA ARG A 202 -6.28 3.22 5.73
C ARG A 202 -6.87 1.83 5.92
N LEU A 203 -6.40 0.81 5.20
CA LEU A 203 -6.97 -0.54 5.25
C LEU A 203 -7.04 -1.09 6.67
N SER A 204 -5.97 -0.94 7.44
CA SER A 204 -5.85 -1.41 8.82
C SER A 204 -6.88 -0.77 9.76
N LYS A 205 -7.40 0.42 9.43
CA LYS A 205 -8.47 1.11 10.17
C LYS A 205 -9.85 0.73 9.64
N THR A 206 -10.02 0.77 8.31
CA THR A 206 -11.33 0.63 7.66
C THR A 206 -11.86 -0.80 7.72
N VAL A 207 -11.02 -1.82 7.55
CA VAL A 207 -11.46 -3.23 7.55
C VAL A 207 -12.11 -3.64 8.88
N PRO A 208 -11.49 -3.38 10.06
CA PRO A 208 -12.13 -3.67 11.35
C PRO A 208 -13.46 -2.95 11.55
N LEU A 209 -13.56 -1.67 11.18
CA LEU A 209 -14.80 -0.89 11.29
C LEU A 209 -15.93 -1.46 10.43
N LEU A 210 -15.62 -1.88 9.20
CA LEU A 210 -16.59 -2.51 8.31
C LEU A 210 -17.04 -3.87 8.87
N ILE A 211 -16.13 -4.65 9.46
CA ILE A 211 -16.45 -5.91 10.13
C ILE A 211 -17.35 -5.67 11.34
N GLU A 212 -17.04 -4.69 12.19
CA GLU A 212 -17.88 -4.33 13.34
C GLU A 212 -19.30 -3.95 12.89
N ASN A 213 -19.41 -3.12 11.85
CA ASN A 213 -20.70 -2.71 11.31
C ASN A 213 -21.49 -3.90 10.73
N LEU A 214 -20.81 -4.86 10.10
CA LEU A 214 -21.42 -6.07 9.59
C LEU A 214 -21.89 -7.00 10.72
N GLU A 215 -21.07 -7.26 11.74
CA GLU A 215 -21.45 -8.08 12.90
C GLU A 215 -22.61 -7.48 13.68
N GLY A 216 -22.58 -6.16 13.93
CA GLY A 216 -23.70 -5.44 14.55
C GLY A 216 -24.97 -5.60 13.73
N GLY A 217 -24.84 -5.47 12.40
CA GLY A 217 -25.94 -5.71 11.50
C GLY A 217 -26.47 -7.15 11.55
N LEU A 218 -25.61 -8.16 11.59
CA LEU A 218 -26.03 -9.56 11.65
C LEU A 218 -26.71 -9.89 12.97
N LYS A 219 -26.25 -9.33 14.09
CA LYS A 219 -26.89 -9.52 15.39
C LYS A 219 -28.32 -8.98 15.42
N GLU A 220 -28.55 -7.78 14.87
CA GLU A 220 -29.91 -7.23 14.71
C GLU A 220 -30.81 -8.19 13.92
N LEU A 221 -30.30 -8.78 12.84
CA LEU A 221 -31.05 -9.71 12.01
C LEU A 221 -31.36 -11.02 12.77
N GLU A 222 -30.39 -11.55 13.51
CA GLU A 222 -30.58 -12.74 14.33
C GLU A 222 -31.65 -12.51 15.41
N GLU A 223 -31.67 -11.31 16.02
CA GLU A 223 -32.70 -10.88 16.98
C GLU A 223 -34.09 -10.75 16.32
N GLU A 224 -34.19 -10.09 15.16
CA GLU A 224 -35.44 -9.96 14.39
C GLU A 224 -36.04 -11.33 14.04
N ILE A 225 -35.21 -12.27 13.58
CA ILE A 225 -35.65 -13.63 13.24
C ILE A 225 -36.10 -14.40 14.48
N SER A 226 -35.42 -14.22 15.61
CA SER A 226 -35.80 -14.85 16.88
C SER A 226 -37.19 -14.39 17.34
N VAL A 227 -37.44 -13.08 17.29
CA VAL A 227 -38.74 -12.48 17.65
C VAL A 227 -39.84 -12.90 16.67
N ALA A 228 -39.56 -12.95 15.37
CA ALA A 228 -40.53 -13.42 14.39
C ALA A 228 -40.92 -14.89 14.66
N LYS A 229 -39.94 -15.76 14.95
CA LYS A 229 -40.20 -17.17 15.23
C LYS A 229 -41.05 -17.39 16.48
N SER A 230 -40.83 -16.64 17.57
CA SER A 230 -41.67 -16.77 18.76
C SER A 230 -43.12 -16.38 18.47
N GLN A 231 -43.36 -15.33 17.67
CA GLN A 231 -44.71 -14.90 17.28
C GLN A 231 -45.46 -15.93 16.42
N TYR A 232 -44.77 -16.70 15.57
CA TYR A 232 -45.40 -17.77 14.78
C TYR A 232 -45.58 -19.08 15.55
N THR A 233 -44.88 -19.28 16.67
CA THR A 233 -45.01 -20.51 17.49
C THR A 233 -46.22 -20.43 18.44
N ASP A 234 -46.73 -19.22 18.71
CA ASP A 234 -47.91 -18.98 19.56
C ASP A 234 -49.24 -18.93 18.80
N GLN A 235 -49.25 -19.20 17.48
CA GLN A 235 -50.51 -19.37 16.73
C GLN A 235 -50.99 -20.82 16.86
N PRO A 236 -52.16 -21.10 17.47
CA PRO A 236 -52.71 -22.45 17.49
C PRO A 236 -53.04 -22.87 16.05
N GLU A 237 -52.60 -24.07 15.66
CA GLU A 237 -52.97 -24.70 14.40
C GLU A 237 -54.49 -24.66 14.25
N SER A 238 -54.97 -23.91 13.24
CA SER A 238 -56.37 -23.81 12.86
C SER A 238 -56.67 -24.68 11.65
#